data_AF-A0A3D4T9X3-F1
#
_entry.id   AF-A0A3D4T9X3-F1
#
_cell.length_a   1.000
_cell.length_b   1.000
_cell.length_c   1.000
_cell.angle_alpha   90.00
_cell.angle_beta   90.00
_cell.angle_gamma   90.00
#
_symmetry.space_group_name_H-M   'P 1'
#
loop_
_entity.id
_entity.type
_entity.pdbx_description
1 polymer ?
#
loop_
_entity_poly.entity_id
_entity_poly.type
_entity_poly.pdbx_seq_one_letter_code
_entity_poly.pdbx_strand_id
1 'polypeptide(L)'
;MQDFLNQVIFDNTVRSYLVVFLAIGMIALIRRIISKYFAGLIFKMVSKKGKQTLRMSFVDLVKQPLELFLITFITLIAVEKLRFPSALDVSIYKVTLKNLIGGLGDLVLIITFIW
;
A
#
# COMPACT_ATOMS: atom_id res chain seq x y z
N MET A 1 -7.72 -23.87 -20.92
CA MET A 1 -7.96 -22.58 -20.21
C MET A 1 -7.25 -22.52 -18.85
N GLN A 2 -7.09 -23.63 -18.12
CA GLN A 2 -6.26 -23.65 -16.90
C GLN A 2 -4.76 -23.43 -17.16
N ASP A 3 -4.30 -23.71 -18.38
CA ASP A 3 -2.90 -23.58 -18.77
C ASP A 3 -2.41 -22.12 -18.72
N PHE A 4 -3.28 -21.16 -19.05
CA PHE A 4 -2.93 -19.74 -19.02
C PHE A 4 -2.71 -19.21 -17.60
N LEU A 5 -3.56 -19.59 -16.63
CA LEU A 5 -3.42 -19.13 -15.25
C LEU A 5 -2.19 -19.71 -14.55
N ASN A 6 -1.75 -20.89 -14.97
CA ASN A 6 -0.58 -21.56 -14.43
C ASN A 6 0.71 -21.21 -15.19
N GLN A 7 0.62 -20.41 -16.26
CA GLN A 7 1.79 -19.93 -16.98
C GLN A 7 2.67 -19.11 -16.04
N VAL A 8 3.97 -19.43 -16.04
CA VAL A 8 4.98 -18.73 -15.23
C VAL A 8 5.59 -17.62 -16.07
N ILE A 9 5.55 -16.40 -15.54
CA ILE A 9 6.17 -15.20 -16.09
C ILE A 9 6.96 -14.57 -14.94
N PHE A 10 8.26 -14.31 -15.13
CA PHE A 10 9.10 -13.68 -14.10
C PHE A 10 8.99 -14.39 -12.73
N ASP A 11 9.12 -15.73 -12.74
CA ASP A 11 9.08 -16.60 -11.56
C ASP A 11 7.78 -16.61 -10.75
N ASN A 12 6.72 -16.00 -11.29
CA ASN A 12 5.38 -15.97 -10.72
C ASN A 12 4.35 -16.48 -11.71
N THR A 13 3.30 -17.12 -11.22
CA THR A 13 2.19 -17.52 -12.08
C THR A 13 1.32 -16.32 -12.44
N VAL A 14 0.69 -16.33 -13.62
CA VAL A 14 -0.35 -15.34 -13.99
C VAL A 14 -1.43 -15.23 -12.91
N ARG A 15 -1.80 -16.37 -12.30
CA ARG A 15 -2.70 -16.40 -11.14
C ARG A 15 -2.22 -15.53 -9.99
N SER A 16 -0.95 -15.60 -9.61
CA SER A 16 -0.38 -14.78 -8.52
C SER A 16 -0.51 -13.29 -8.81
N TYR A 17 -0.21 -12.85 -10.03
CA TYR A 17 -0.38 -11.46 -10.44
C TYR A 17 -1.84 -11.02 -10.35
N LEU A 18 -2.77 -11.86 -10.82
CA LEU A 18 -4.19 -11.56 -10.79
C LEU A 18 -4.69 -11.43 -9.35
N VAL A 19 -4.29 -12.32 -8.44
CA VAL A 19 -4.63 -12.24 -7.01
C VAL A 19 -4.11 -10.95 -6.38
N VAL A 20 -2.85 -10.60 -6.63
CA VAL A 20 -2.24 -9.36 -6.11
C VAL A 20 -2.95 -8.12 -6.66
N PHE A 21 -3.22 -8.09 -7.96
CA PHE A 21 -3.92 -6.97 -8.59
C PHE A 21 -5.35 -6.81 -8.06
N LEU A 22 -6.06 -7.93 -7.88
CA LEU A 22 -7.42 -7.93 -7.32
C LEU A 22 -7.39 -7.48 -5.85
N ALA A 23 -6.43 -7.92 -5.06
CA ALA A 23 -6.27 -7.49 -3.67
C ALA A 23 -5.99 -5.98 -3.57
N ILE A 24 -5.07 -5.45 -4.37
CA ILE A 24 -4.78 -4.01 -4.44
C ILE A 24 -6.03 -3.25 -4.90
N GLY A 25 -6.72 -3.72 -5.94
CA GLY A 25 -7.93 -3.10 -6.47
C GLY A 25 -9.07 -3.06 -5.44
N MET A 26 -9.33 -4.18 -4.77
CA MET A 26 -10.35 -4.27 -3.72
C MET A 26 -10.06 -3.28 -2.59
N ILE A 27 -8.81 -3.21 -2.14
CA ILE A 27 -8.41 -2.27 -1.10
C ILE A 27 -8.53 -0.83 -1.60
N ALA A 28 -8.08 -0.55 -2.83
CA ALA A 28 -8.14 0.77 -3.42
C ALA A 28 -9.58 1.31 -3.50
N LEU A 29 -10.59 0.44 -3.60
CA LEU A 29 -12.00 0.82 -3.52
C LEU A 29 -12.45 1.16 -2.10
N ILE A 30 -12.07 0.33 -1.10
CA ILE A 30 -12.50 0.53 0.30
C ILE A 30 -11.65 1.57 1.05
N ARG A 31 -10.51 2.00 0.50
CA ARG A 31 -9.55 2.90 1.16
C ARG A 31 -10.20 4.17 1.72
N ARG A 32 -11.14 4.76 0.99
CA ARG A 32 -11.83 6.00 1.40
C ARG A 32 -12.63 5.81 2.69
N ILE A 33 -13.25 4.63 2.83
CA ILE A 33 -14.02 4.26 4.01
C ILE A 33 -13.08 4.07 5.20
N ILE A 34 -11.98 3.33 4.98
CA ILE A 34 -10.96 3.08 5.99
C ILE A 34 -10.36 4.40 6.49
N SER A 35 -9.92 5.27 5.58
CA SER A 35 -9.32 6.55 5.93
C SER A 35 -10.26 7.44 6.74
N LYS A 36 -11.53 7.55 6.34
CA LYS A 36 -12.52 8.33 7.09
C LYS A 36 -12.74 7.78 8.50
N TYR A 37 -12.79 6.44 8.64
CA TYR A 37 -12.95 5.80 9.94
C TYR A 37 -11.75 6.05 10.86
N PHE A 38 -10.54 5.82 10.36
CA PHE A 38 -9.30 6.06 11.11
C PHE A 38 -9.12 7.53 11.49
N ALA A 39 -9.36 8.46 10.58
CA ALA A 39 -9.30 9.89 10.89
C ALA A 39 -10.30 10.27 12.00
N GLY A 40 -11.50 9.67 12.00
CA GLY A 40 -12.46 9.84 13.09
C GLY A 40 -12.01 9.24 14.42
N LEU A 41 -11.26 8.14 14.40
CA LEU A 41 -10.70 7.50 15.58
C LEU A 41 -9.56 8.33 16.18
N ILE A 42 -8.66 8.84 15.34
CA ILE A 42 -7.60 9.79 15.75
C ILE A 42 -8.24 11.04 16.37
N PHE A 43 -9.27 11.59 15.72
CA PHE A 43 -10.00 12.73 16.28
C PHE A 43 -10.57 12.44 17.66
N LYS A 44 -11.15 11.24 17.87
CA LYS A 44 -11.70 10.83 19.17
C LYS A 44 -10.62 10.71 20.26
N MET A 45 -9.41 10.29 19.90
CA MET A 45 -8.28 10.20 20.84
C MET A 45 -7.72 11.57 21.23
N VAL A 46 -7.62 12.49 20.27
CA VAL A 46 -6.98 13.80 20.48
C VAL A 46 -7.98 14.88 20.93
N SER A 47 -9.26 14.77 20.57
CA SER A 47 -10.28 15.75 20.91
C SER A 47 -10.75 15.61 22.36
N LYS A 48 -10.56 16.67 23.16
CA LYS A 48 -11.29 16.84 24.42
C LYS A 48 -12.79 17.00 24.16
N LYS A 49 -13.63 16.60 25.14
CA LYS A 49 -15.10 16.70 25.06
C LYS A 49 -15.51 18.14 24.70
N GLY A 50 -16.38 18.31 23.69
CA GLY A 50 -16.99 19.60 23.32
C GLY A 50 -16.52 20.25 22.00
N LYS A 51 -15.48 19.74 21.32
CA LYS A 51 -14.97 20.32 20.05
C LYS A 51 -15.57 19.69 18.78
N GLN A 52 -16.83 19.29 18.81
CA GLN A 52 -17.47 18.54 17.73
C GLN A 52 -17.55 19.32 16.39
N THR A 53 -17.52 20.64 16.44
CA THR A 53 -17.49 21.54 15.27
C THR A 53 -16.18 21.46 14.47
N LEU A 54 -15.05 21.11 15.11
CA LEU A 54 -13.75 20.95 14.46
C LEU A 54 -13.57 19.56 13.81
N ARG A 55 -14.50 18.64 14.06
CA ARG A 55 -14.39 17.24 13.62
C ARG A 55 -14.33 17.11 12.10
N MET A 56 -15.20 17.82 11.39
CA MET A 56 -15.28 17.73 9.92
C MET A 56 -13.96 18.20 9.28
N SER A 57 -13.47 19.37 9.66
CA SER A 57 -12.20 19.90 9.14
C SER A 57 -11.01 19.00 9.47
N PHE A 58 -10.92 18.46 10.70
CA PHE A 58 -9.83 17.55 11.04
C PHE A 58 -9.88 16.25 10.23
N VAL A 59 -11.06 15.64 10.12
CA VAL A 59 -11.24 14.41 9.34
C VAL A 59 -10.93 14.66 7.86
N ASP A 60 -11.35 15.80 7.32
CA ASP A 60 -11.08 16.16 5.92
C ASP A 60 -9.62 16.47 5.64
N LEU A 61 -8.87 16.99 6.62
CA LEU A 61 -7.43 17.24 6.48
C LEU A 61 -6.64 15.94 6.58
N VAL A 62 -6.99 15.05 7.52
CA VAL A 62 -6.24 13.81 7.78
C VAL A 62 -6.61 12.69 6.82
N LYS A 63 -7.82 12.68 6.24
CA LYS A 63 -8.22 11.61 5.31
C LYS A 63 -7.31 11.50 4.09
N GLN A 64 -6.85 12.63 3.55
CA GLN A 64 -6.07 12.68 2.31
C GLN A 64 -4.69 12.03 2.46
N PRO A 65 -3.83 12.44 3.42
CA PRO A 65 -2.55 11.78 3.65
C PRO A 65 -2.75 10.29 3.99
N LEU A 66 -3.77 9.99 4.78
CA LEU A 66 -4.08 8.63 5.20
C LEU A 66 -4.54 7.73 4.04
N GLU A 67 -5.32 8.24 3.09
CA GLU A 67 -5.68 7.50 1.87
C GLU A 67 -4.44 7.12 1.06
N LEU A 68 -3.52 8.07 0.85
CA LEU A 68 -2.28 7.84 0.11
C LEU A 68 -1.37 6.83 0.82
N PHE A 69 -1.21 6.98 2.13
CA PHE A 69 -0.46 6.05 2.96
C PHE A 69 -1.02 4.62 2.85
N LEU A 70 -2.33 4.45 3.01
CA LEU A 70 -2.96 3.12 2.99
C LEU A 70 -2.82 2.43 1.63
N ILE A 71 -2.99 3.16 0.52
CA ILE A 71 -2.78 2.60 -0.83
C ILE A 71 -1.35 2.12 -0.97
N THR A 72 -0.39 2.98 -0.61
CA THR A 72 1.03 2.71 -0.77
C THR A 72 1.44 1.51 0.08
N PHE A 73 1.06 1.51 1.35
CA PHE A 73 1.33 0.43 2.28
C PHE A 73 0.82 -0.93 1.78
N ILE A 74 -0.44 -0.96 1.34
CA ILE A 74 -1.04 -2.20 0.87
C ILE A 74 -0.40 -2.64 -0.45
N THR A 75 -0.10 -1.69 -1.34
CA THR A 75 0.58 -1.99 -2.60
C THR A 75 1.93 -2.64 -2.33
N LEU A 76 2.72 -2.11 -1.39
CA LEU A 76 4.00 -2.69 -0.99
C LEU A 76 3.83 -4.11 -0.46
N ILE A 77 2.95 -4.31 0.52
CA ILE A 77 2.70 -5.65 1.09
C ILE A 77 2.22 -6.64 0.02
N ALA A 78 1.37 -6.19 -0.89
CA ALA A 78 0.83 -7.04 -1.95
C ALA A 78 1.89 -7.40 -2.99
N VAL A 79 2.76 -6.45 -3.36
CA VAL A 79 3.89 -6.68 -4.26
C VAL A 79 4.94 -7.59 -3.63
N GLU A 80 5.19 -7.49 -2.32
CA GLU A 80 6.08 -8.39 -1.59
C GLU A 80 5.60 -9.86 -1.60
N LYS A 81 4.32 -10.12 -1.84
CA LYS A 81 3.80 -11.49 -2.04
C LYS A 81 4.25 -12.09 -3.37
N LEU A 82 4.67 -11.27 -4.33
CA LEU A 82 5.27 -11.75 -5.57
C LEU A 82 6.74 -12.10 -5.33
N ARG A 83 7.19 -13.18 -5.95
CA ARG A 83 8.61 -13.53 -5.97
C ARG A 83 9.35 -12.49 -6.79
N PHE A 84 10.46 -11.99 -6.26
CA PHE A 84 11.34 -11.14 -7.05
C PHE A 84 11.96 -12.00 -8.17
N PRO A 85 11.85 -11.60 -9.44
CA PRO A 85 12.30 -12.45 -10.54
C PRO A 85 13.82 -12.59 -10.56
N SER A 86 14.29 -13.81 -10.75
CA SER A 86 15.70 -14.15 -10.90
C SER A 86 16.34 -13.44 -12.10
N ALA A 87 15.55 -13.17 -13.15
CA ALA A 87 16.00 -12.40 -14.31
C ALA A 87 16.41 -10.95 -13.99
N LEU A 88 15.90 -10.37 -12.88
CA LEU A 88 16.24 -9.03 -12.42
C LEU A 88 17.12 -9.04 -11.16
N ASP A 89 17.54 -10.21 -10.70
CA ASP A 89 18.33 -10.39 -9.48
C ASP A 89 19.81 -10.09 -9.72
N VAL A 90 20.07 -8.84 -10.09
CA VAL A 90 21.41 -8.31 -10.33
C VAL A 90 21.95 -7.74 -9.01
N SER A 91 23.10 -8.26 -8.58
CA SER A 91 23.86 -7.71 -7.47
C SER A 91 24.97 -6.79 -7.99
N ILE A 92 24.97 -5.54 -7.56
CA ILE A 92 26.10 -4.61 -7.79
C ILE A 92 26.78 -4.39 -6.43
N TYR A 93 28.01 -4.91 -6.32
CA TYR A 93 28.81 -4.86 -5.09
C TYR A 93 28.12 -5.51 -3.89
N LYS A 94 27.55 -4.72 -2.96
CA LYS A 94 26.83 -5.20 -1.76
C LYS A 94 25.31 -5.02 -1.84
N VAL A 95 24.81 -4.44 -2.94
CA VAL A 95 23.40 -4.07 -3.07
C VAL A 95 22.77 -4.82 -4.23
N THR A 96 21.66 -5.48 -3.94
CA THR A 96 20.84 -6.17 -4.94
C THR A 96 19.73 -5.24 -5.42
N LEU A 97 19.32 -5.37 -6.70
CA LEU A 97 18.21 -4.59 -7.25
C LEU A 97 16.92 -4.72 -6.41
N LYS A 98 16.68 -5.90 -5.85
CA LYS A 98 15.62 -6.17 -4.87
C LYS A 98 15.67 -5.23 -3.66
N ASN A 99 16.87 -5.02 -3.10
CA ASN A 99 17.04 -4.15 -1.93
C ASN A 99 16.84 -2.68 -2.29
N LEU A 100 17.24 -2.26 -3.50
CA LEU A 100 16.97 -0.91 -3.99
C LEU A 100 15.47 -0.66 -4.15
N ILE A 101 14.75 -1.59 -4.80
CA ILE A 101 13.30 -1.45 -5.01
C ILE A 101 12.55 -1.47 -3.67
N GLY A 102 12.94 -2.38 -2.75
CA GLY A 102 12.38 -2.40 -1.40
C GLY A 102 12.60 -1.08 -0.66
N GLY A 103 13.84 -0.59 -0.63
CA GLY A 103 14.18 0.68 0.03
C GLY A 103 13.48 1.89 -0.60
N LEU A 104 13.28 1.91 -1.92
CA LEU A 104 12.47 2.93 -2.59
C LEU A 104 11.00 2.85 -2.15
N GLY A 105 10.46 1.63 -2.02
CA GLY A 105 9.13 1.41 -1.48
C GLY A 105 8.97 1.99 -0.08
N ASP A 106 9.93 1.69 0.81
CA ASP A 106 9.96 2.23 2.18
C ASP A 106 10.05 3.76 2.19
N LEU A 107 10.86 4.36 1.32
CA LEU A 107 10.96 5.81 1.18
C LEU A 107 9.63 6.43 0.73
N VAL A 108 8.96 5.84 -0.26
CA VAL A 108 7.64 6.31 -0.71
C VAL A 108 6.64 6.19 0.44
N LEU A 109 6.67 5.10 1.21
CA LEU A 109 5.81 4.92 2.37
C LEU A 109 6.02 6.02 3.41
N ILE A 110 7.28 6.33 3.76
CA ILE A 110 7.63 7.41 4.70
C ILE A 110 7.11 8.76 4.18
N ILE A 111 7.34 9.07 2.90
CA ILE A 111 6.87 10.33 2.30
C ILE A 111 5.34 10.43 2.38
N THR A 112 4.62 9.36 2.01
CA THR A 112 3.15 9.33 2.06
C THR A 112 2.58 9.37 3.47
N PHE A 113 3.38 9.06 4.49
CA PHE A 113 2.97 9.20 5.89
C PHE A 113 3.13 10.64 6.40
N ILE A 114 4.15 11.37 5.90
CA ILE A 114 4.45 12.75 6.31
C ILE A 114 3.57 13.77 5.58
N TRP A 115 3.28 13.52 4.31
CA TRP A 115 2.55 14.43 3.41
C TRP A 115 1.04 14.18 3.47
#